data_AF-X0UC87-F1
#
_entry.id   AF-X0UC87-F1
#
_cell.length_a   1.000
_cell.length_b   1.000
_cell.length_c   1.000
_cell.angle_alpha   90.00
_cell.angle_beta   90.00
_cell.angle_gamma   90.00
#
_symmetry.space_group_name_H-M   'P 1'
#
loop_
_entity.id
_entity.type
_entity.pdbx_description
1 polymer ?
#
loop_
_entity_poly.entity_id
_entity_poly.type
_entity_poly.pdbx_seq_one_letter_code
_entity_poly.pdbx_strand_id
1 'polypeptide(L)'
;MLAAGAAALRLSTFPFRRAGAARLKTPKILYFTRSAGYEHSAVAPIDGGPSVSEKAITEIAKREGVEVVGTKDGRVFDEPLDQYDVIAFYTCGDLCGAESKQNTPPMSADGKKRLLDAIEGGKGFVGFHSAADSFHSQGGRNEIQTELDPYVAMIGGEFVKHGPQQVATMTVTSPNFPGLQGVGDSFELNEEWYALKNF
;
A
#
# COMPACT_ATOMS: atom_id res chain seq x y z
N MET A 1 12.45 72.66 -13.55
CA MET A 1 12.47 71.54 -12.60
C MET A 1 11.10 70.89 -12.68
N LEU A 2 10.95 69.73 -13.34
CA LEU A 2 10.92 68.38 -12.72
C LEU A 2 9.88 68.30 -11.60
N ALA A 3 8.86 67.42 -11.57
CA ALA A 3 8.65 66.16 -12.27
C ALA A 3 7.16 65.74 -12.25
N ALA A 4 6.78 64.96 -13.25
CA ALA A 4 5.56 64.17 -13.31
C ALA A 4 5.69 62.87 -12.49
N GLY A 5 4.57 62.33 -12.01
CA GLY A 5 4.51 61.01 -11.38
C GLY A 5 3.17 60.33 -11.66
N ALA A 6 3.05 59.70 -12.83
CA ALA A 6 1.94 58.81 -13.16
C ALA A 6 2.25 57.39 -12.65
N ALA A 7 1.37 56.83 -11.82
CA ALA A 7 1.45 55.46 -11.38
C ALA A 7 1.02 54.51 -12.52
N ALA A 8 1.96 53.73 -13.05
CA ALA A 8 1.67 52.70 -14.04
C ALA A 8 1.21 51.40 -13.34
N LEU A 9 -0.06 51.05 -13.53
CA LEU A 9 -0.62 49.76 -13.15
C LEU A 9 -0.06 48.69 -14.10
N ARG A 10 0.89 47.87 -13.64
CA ARG A 10 1.37 46.71 -14.40
C ARG A 10 0.34 45.59 -14.28
N LEU A 11 -0.49 45.39 -15.31
CA LEU A 11 -1.14 44.10 -15.53
C LEU A 11 -0.05 43.09 -15.85
N SER A 12 0.27 42.21 -14.89
CA SER A 12 1.02 40.99 -15.19
C SER A 12 0.12 40.07 -16.01
N THR A 13 0.28 40.08 -17.32
CA THR A 13 -0.22 39.01 -18.18
C THR A 13 0.62 37.76 -17.87
N PHE A 14 0.21 37.00 -16.87
CA PHE A 14 0.65 35.61 -16.74
C PHE A 14 0.32 34.94 -18.07
N PRO A 15 1.31 34.37 -18.79
CA PRO A 15 0.98 33.53 -19.91
C PRO A 15 0.22 32.35 -19.32
N PHE A 16 -1.05 32.23 -19.69
CA PHE A 16 -1.74 30.95 -19.75
C PHE A 16 -0.88 30.06 -20.65
N ARG A 17 0.13 29.41 -20.06
CA ARG A 17 0.70 28.19 -20.60
C ARG A 17 -0.49 27.24 -20.62
N ARG A 18 -1.12 27.10 -21.78
CA ARG A 18 -1.76 25.83 -22.12
C ARG A 18 -0.67 24.79 -21.97
N ALA A 19 -0.59 24.19 -20.78
CA ALA A 19 0.06 22.92 -20.61
C ALA A 19 -0.59 22.03 -21.67
N GLY A 20 0.18 21.68 -22.71
CA GLY A 20 -0.23 20.62 -23.60
C GLY A 20 -0.67 19.46 -22.72
N ALA A 21 -1.78 18.82 -23.08
CA ALA A 21 -2.26 17.65 -22.38
C ALA A 21 -1.10 16.65 -22.30
N ALA A 22 -0.37 16.67 -21.19
CA ALA A 22 0.46 15.56 -20.80
C ALA A 22 -0.52 14.42 -20.77
N ARG A 23 -0.33 13.45 -21.67
CA ARG A 23 -1.05 12.20 -21.63
C ARG A 23 -0.81 11.69 -20.21
N LEU A 24 -1.80 11.84 -19.33
CA LEU A 24 -1.69 11.40 -17.95
C LEU A 24 -1.31 9.93 -18.06
N LYS A 25 -0.10 9.58 -17.62
CA LYS A 25 0.33 8.19 -17.55
C LYS A 25 -0.76 7.48 -16.76
N THR A 26 -1.27 6.37 -17.29
CA THR A 26 -2.23 5.53 -16.58
C THR A 26 -1.62 5.17 -15.22
N PRO A 27 -2.25 5.54 -14.09
CA PRO A 27 -1.71 5.20 -12.79
C PRO A 27 -1.56 3.68 -12.67
N LYS A 28 -0.51 3.23 -11.97
CA LYS A 28 -0.14 1.81 -11.92
C LYS A 28 0.06 1.34 -10.49
N ILE A 29 -0.59 0.24 -10.12
CA ILE A 29 -0.46 -0.43 -8.82
C ILE A 29 0.40 -1.68 -8.99
N LEU A 30 1.44 -1.83 -8.18
CA LEU A 30 2.07 -3.12 -7.93
C LEU A 30 1.29 -3.82 -6.82
N TYR A 31 0.59 -4.91 -7.13
CA TYR A 31 -0.12 -5.72 -6.14
C TYR A 31 0.71 -6.96 -5.79
N PHE A 32 1.36 -6.91 -4.64
CA PHE A 32 2.30 -7.94 -4.18
C PHE A 32 1.66 -8.83 -3.12
N THR A 33 1.61 -10.14 -3.40
CA THR A 33 0.84 -11.11 -2.59
C THR A 33 1.63 -12.35 -2.14
N ARG A 34 2.95 -12.20 -2.02
CA ARG A 34 3.84 -13.28 -1.53
C ARG A 34 3.54 -13.61 -0.07
N SER A 35 3.46 -14.89 0.24
CA SER A 35 3.34 -15.42 1.62
C SER A 35 4.50 -16.36 1.92
N ALA A 36 5.43 -15.93 2.78
CA ALA A 36 6.46 -16.78 3.41
C ALA A 36 5.98 -17.42 4.71
N GLY A 37 4.77 -17.07 5.17
CA GLY A 37 4.10 -17.70 6.30
C GLY A 37 2.83 -18.45 5.86
N TYR A 38 1.69 -17.95 6.31
CA TYR A 38 0.38 -18.48 5.95
C TYR A 38 -0.14 -17.80 4.68
N GLU A 39 -0.50 -18.59 3.66
CA GLU A 39 -1.20 -18.08 2.48
C GLU A 39 -2.70 -18.09 2.74
N HIS A 40 -3.30 -16.89 2.72
CA HIS A 40 -4.74 -16.72 2.88
C HIS A 40 -5.47 -17.09 1.58
N SER A 41 -6.68 -17.64 1.71
CA SER A 41 -7.52 -18.00 0.55
C SER A 41 -7.82 -16.81 -0.37
N ALA A 42 -7.84 -15.58 0.17
CA ALA A 42 -8.04 -14.36 -0.59
C ALA A 42 -6.95 -14.10 -1.64
N VAL A 43 -5.73 -14.59 -1.43
CA VAL A 43 -4.58 -14.44 -2.34
C VAL A 43 -4.12 -15.75 -2.97
N ALA A 44 -4.77 -16.87 -2.64
CA ALA A 44 -4.52 -18.16 -3.27
C ALA A 44 -5.14 -18.19 -4.69
N PRO A 45 -4.43 -18.73 -5.70
CA PRO A 45 -4.99 -18.90 -7.03
C PRO A 45 -6.25 -19.77 -7.02
N ILE A 46 -7.23 -19.44 -7.88
CA ILE A 46 -8.46 -20.23 -8.06
C ILE A 46 -8.35 -20.95 -9.40
N ASP A 47 -8.26 -22.28 -9.39
CA ASP A 47 -8.15 -23.11 -10.60
C ASP A 47 -7.01 -22.68 -11.55
N GLY A 48 -5.88 -22.23 -10.99
CA GLY A 48 -4.74 -21.71 -11.75
C GLY A 48 -4.95 -20.30 -12.32
N GLY A 49 -6.10 -19.68 -12.06
CA GLY A 49 -6.41 -18.29 -12.39
C GLY A 49 -6.22 -17.32 -11.21
N PRO A 50 -6.63 -16.05 -11.39
CA PRO A 50 -6.47 -15.02 -10.36
C PRO A 50 -7.21 -15.36 -9.06
N SER A 51 -6.61 -15.00 -7.94
CA SER A 51 -7.21 -15.09 -6.61
C SER A 51 -8.43 -14.16 -6.45
N VAL A 52 -9.19 -14.33 -5.37
CA VAL A 52 -10.35 -13.46 -5.06
C VAL A 52 -9.93 -11.99 -5.02
N SER A 53 -8.84 -11.70 -4.32
CA SER A 53 -8.36 -10.32 -4.14
C SER A 53 -7.81 -9.72 -5.44
N GLU A 54 -7.10 -10.50 -6.26
CA GLU A 54 -6.62 -10.05 -7.58
C GLU A 54 -7.78 -9.69 -8.52
N LYS A 55 -8.86 -10.48 -8.52
CA LYS A 55 -10.07 -10.14 -9.28
C LYS A 55 -10.68 -8.82 -8.79
N ALA A 56 -10.88 -8.69 -7.47
CA ALA A 56 -11.49 -7.51 -6.88
C ALA A 56 -10.69 -6.22 -7.16
N ILE A 57 -9.38 -6.22 -6.90
CA ILE A 57 -8.56 -5.03 -7.13
C ILE A 57 -8.46 -4.67 -8.61
N THR A 58 -8.41 -5.66 -9.51
CA THR A 58 -8.38 -5.43 -10.96
C THR A 58 -9.69 -4.82 -11.44
N GLU A 59 -10.83 -5.30 -10.95
CA GLU A 59 -12.14 -4.74 -11.30
C GLU A 59 -12.33 -3.31 -10.81
N ILE A 60 -11.91 -3.01 -9.57
CA ILE A 60 -11.93 -1.66 -9.01
C ILE A 60 -11.00 -0.75 -9.83
N ALA A 61 -9.75 -1.15 -10.04
CA ALA A 61 -8.77 -0.36 -10.78
C ALA A 61 -9.21 -0.07 -12.22
N LYS A 62 -9.84 -1.04 -12.90
CA LYS A 62 -10.38 -0.84 -14.25
C LYS A 62 -11.44 0.26 -14.31
N ARG A 63 -12.30 0.38 -13.29
CA ARG A 63 -13.34 1.44 -13.22
C ARG A 63 -12.72 2.82 -13.08
N GLU A 64 -11.57 2.89 -12.38
CA GLU A 64 -10.83 4.13 -12.12
C GLU A 64 -9.75 4.43 -13.19
N GLY A 65 -9.64 3.61 -14.24
CA GLY A 65 -8.61 3.80 -15.27
C GLY A 65 -7.19 3.58 -14.74
N VAL A 66 -7.02 2.68 -13.77
CA VAL A 66 -5.76 2.30 -13.14
C VAL A 66 -5.32 0.92 -13.63
N GLU A 67 -4.03 0.75 -13.90
CA GLU A 67 -3.42 -0.54 -14.24
C GLU A 67 -2.98 -1.28 -12.96
N VAL A 68 -3.20 -2.59 -12.91
CA VAL A 68 -2.71 -3.45 -11.81
C VAL A 68 -1.72 -4.46 -12.36
N VAL A 69 -0.56 -4.56 -11.69
CA VAL A 69 0.43 -5.61 -11.91
C VAL A 69 0.46 -6.49 -10.67
N GLY A 70 -0.19 -7.64 -10.75
CA GLY A 70 -0.18 -8.65 -9.68
C GLY A 70 1.06 -9.55 -9.75
N THR A 71 1.71 -9.79 -8.62
CA THR A 71 2.83 -10.76 -8.54
C THR A 71 3.03 -11.32 -7.14
N LYS A 72 3.58 -12.53 -7.08
CA LYS A 72 4.13 -13.14 -5.85
C LYS A 72 5.66 -13.25 -5.90
N ASP A 73 6.28 -12.83 -6.99
CA ASP A 73 7.73 -12.89 -7.19
C ASP A 73 8.42 -11.71 -6.48
N GLY A 74 9.17 -11.99 -5.41
CA GLY A 74 9.85 -10.98 -4.63
C GLY A 74 10.98 -10.24 -5.38
N ARG A 75 11.45 -10.79 -6.50
CA ARG A 75 12.48 -10.14 -7.34
C ARG A 75 11.97 -8.88 -8.04
N VAL A 76 10.64 -8.62 -8.03
CA VAL A 76 10.07 -7.37 -8.55
C VAL A 76 10.65 -6.12 -7.88
N PHE A 77 11.17 -6.25 -6.65
CA PHE A 77 11.80 -5.15 -5.92
C PHE A 77 13.27 -4.93 -6.26
N ASP A 78 13.88 -5.79 -7.07
CA ASP A 78 15.22 -5.58 -7.63
C ASP A 78 15.18 -4.66 -8.88
N GLU A 79 13.98 -4.44 -9.42
CA GLU A 79 13.72 -3.60 -10.58
C GLU A 79 13.37 -2.15 -10.20
N PRO A 80 13.42 -1.19 -11.15
CA PRO A 80 12.99 0.18 -10.90
C PRO A 80 11.51 0.28 -10.51
N LEU A 81 11.23 0.91 -9.37
CA LEU A 81 9.88 1.06 -8.81
C LEU A 81 9.14 2.33 -9.30
N ASP A 82 9.79 3.22 -10.06
CA ASP A 82 9.20 4.46 -10.61
C ASP A 82 8.08 4.20 -11.63
N GLN A 83 8.03 2.98 -12.17
CA GLN A 83 6.92 2.54 -13.02
C GLN A 83 5.59 2.44 -12.28
N TYR A 84 5.59 2.24 -10.95
CA TYR A 84 4.40 2.11 -10.10
C TYR A 84 4.10 3.41 -9.36
N ASP A 85 2.83 3.76 -9.18
CA ASP A 85 2.41 4.92 -8.38
C ASP A 85 2.09 4.48 -6.94
N VAL A 86 1.56 3.27 -6.77
CA VAL A 86 1.23 2.66 -5.47
C VAL A 86 1.74 1.23 -5.41
N ILE A 87 2.24 0.84 -4.24
CA ILE A 87 2.59 -0.54 -3.89
C ILE A 87 1.55 -1.05 -2.88
N ALA A 88 0.87 -2.13 -3.21
CA ALA A 88 -0.21 -2.70 -2.43
C ALA A 88 0.16 -4.11 -1.95
N PHE A 89 0.12 -4.35 -0.65
CA PHE A 89 0.55 -5.60 -0.02
C PHE A 89 -0.65 -6.38 0.51
N TYR A 90 -0.72 -7.66 0.16
CA TYR A 90 -1.43 -8.68 0.92
C TYR A 90 -0.44 -9.83 1.14
N THR A 91 0.46 -9.65 2.09
CA THR A 91 1.64 -10.49 2.32
C THR A 91 1.59 -11.16 3.69
N CYS A 92 2.47 -12.12 3.96
CA CYS A 92 2.61 -12.73 5.29
C CYS A 92 4.01 -13.34 5.46
N GLY A 93 4.59 -13.23 6.65
CA GLY A 93 5.88 -13.80 7.02
C GLY A 93 7.10 -12.96 6.61
N ASP A 94 8.28 -13.56 6.71
CA ASP A 94 9.53 -12.92 6.27
C ASP A 94 9.64 -12.96 4.74
N LEU A 95 9.41 -11.81 4.08
CA LEU A 95 9.37 -11.76 2.62
C LEU A 95 10.76 -11.89 1.98
N CYS A 96 11.83 -11.78 2.77
CA CYS A 96 13.20 -12.06 2.35
C CYS A 96 13.63 -13.52 2.60
N GLY A 97 12.88 -14.24 3.43
CA GLY A 97 13.11 -15.65 3.70
C GLY A 97 12.90 -16.52 2.46
N ALA A 98 13.83 -17.45 2.22
CA ALA A 98 13.77 -18.38 1.09
C ALA A 98 12.55 -19.32 1.14
N GLU A 99 11.99 -19.52 2.32
CA GLU A 99 10.84 -20.40 2.52
C GLU A 99 9.53 -19.72 2.10
N SER A 100 8.73 -20.45 1.32
CA SER A 100 7.34 -20.14 0.97
C SER A 100 6.71 -21.45 0.52
N LYS A 101 5.53 -21.82 1.03
CA LYS A 101 4.85 -23.06 0.60
C LYS A 101 4.56 -23.09 -0.90
N GLN A 102 4.42 -21.92 -1.51
CA GLN A 102 4.15 -21.73 -2.93
C GLN A 102 5.43 -21.70 -3.79
N ASN A 103 6.62 -21.91 -3.20
CA ASN A 103 7.92 -21.83 -3.89
C ASN A 103 8.13 -20.53 -4.68
N THR A 104 7.65 -19.41 -4.14
CA THR A 104 7.78 -18.09 -4.77
C THR A 104 9.14 -17.46 -4.43
N PRO A 105 9.84 -16.85 -5.41
CA PRO A 105 11.14 -16.25 -5.14
C PRO A 105 11.08 -15.17 -4.05
N PRO A 106 12.07 -15.12 -3.14
CA PRO A 106 12.10 -14.13 -2.06
C PRO A 106 12.42 -12.73 -2.58
N MET A 107 12.03 -11.73 -1.80
CA MET A 107 12.52 -10.35 -1.94
C MET A 107 13.98 -10.28 -1.50
N SER A 108 14.85 -9.64 -2.26
CA SER A 108 16.23 -9.44 -1.79
C SER A 108 16.29 -8.44 -0.63
N ALA A 109 17.37 -8.44 0.15
CA ALA A 109 17.59 -7.43 1.19
C ALA A 109 17.68 -6.01 0.59
N ASP A 110 18.32 -5.87 -0.57
CA ASP A 110 18.39 -4.61 -1.32
C ASP A 110 17.00 -4.21 -1.86
N GLY A 111 16.17 -5.17 -2.26
CA GLY A 111 14.79 -4.96 -2.67
C GLY A 111 13.93 -4.43 -1.53
N LYS A 112 14.07 -4.99 -0.32
CA LYS A 112 13.42 -4.44 0.88
C LYS A 112 13.87 -3.00 1.16
N LYS A 113 15.18 -2.73 1.04
CA LYS A 113 15.70 -1.36 1.19
C LYS A 113 15.09 -0.41 0.15
N ARG A 114 15.06 -0.79 -1.13
CA ARG A 114 14.48 0.00 -2.22
C ARG A 114 12.99 0.29 -2.01
N LEU A 115 12.23 -0.70 -1.53
CA LEU A 115 10.83 -0.52 -1.15
C LEU A 115 10.68 0.57 -0.09
N LEU A 116 11.44 0.46 1.00
CA LEU A 116 11.36 1.40 2.13
C LEU A 116 11.82 2.81 1.72
N ASP A 117 12.95 2.92 1.02
CA ASP A 117 13.45 4.19 0.49
C ASP A 117 12.43 4.85 -0.46
N ALA A 118 11.73 4.06 -1.28
CA ALA A 118 10.70 4.57 -2.18
C ALA A 118 9.49 5.12 -1.41
N ILE A 119 9.03 4.42 -0.38
CA ILE A 119 7.92 4.84 0.48
C ILE A 119 8.30 6.12 1.25
N GLU A 120 9.49 6.15 1.85
CA GLU A 120 10.03 7.35 2.48
C GLU A 120 10.11 8.54 1.50
N GLY A 121 10.46 8.26 0.23
CA GLY A 121 10.45 9.23 -0.87
C GLY A 121 9.07 9.62 -1.39
N GLY A 122 7.98 9.15 -0.78
CA GLY A 122 6.60 9.52 -1.13
C GLY A 122 5.87 8.55 -2.06
N LYS A 123 6.40 7.34 -2.31
CA LYS A 123 5.65 6.28 -2.99
C LYS A 123 4.40 5.91 -2.17
N GLY A 124 3.25 5.80 -2.83
CA GLY A 124 2.04 5.33 -2.16
C GLY A 124 2.18 3.88 -1.70
N PHE A 125 1.73 3.59 -0.48
CA PHE A 125 1.71 2.24 0.09
C PHE A 125 0.33 1.93 0.67
N VAL A 126 -0.15 0.71 0.45
CA VAL A 126 -1.40 0.20 1.03
C VAL A 126 -1.15 -1.22 1.53
N GLY A 127 -1.45 -1.48 2.81
CA GLY A 127 -1.46 -2.82 3.39
C GLY A 127 -2.89 -3.34 3.55
N PHE A 128 -3.13 -4.57 3.13
CA PHE A 128 -4.37 -5.29 3.38
C PHE A 128 -4.13 -6.44 4.36
N HIS A 129 -5.05 -6.60 5.32
CA HIS A 129 -5.13 -7.77 6.19
C HIS A 129 -3.79 -8.17 6.82
N SER A 130 -3.19 -9.28 6.36
CA SER A 130 -1.94 -9.85 6.86
C SER A 130 -0.69 -9.07 6.49
N ALA A 131 -0.78 -7.93 5.81
CA ALA A 131 0.38 -7.06 5.58
C ALA A 131 1.14 -6.73 6.88
N ALA A 132 0.43 -6.46 7.98
CA ALA A 132 1.02 -6.26 9.31
C ALA A 132 1.54 -7.55 9.99
N ASP A 133 1.33 -8.71 9.39
CA ASP A 133 1.90 -10.02 9.75
C ASP A 133 3.12 -10.36 8.86
N SER A 134 3.84 -9.34 8.40
CA SER A 134 5.07 -9.47 7.62
C SER A 134 6.25 -8.84 8.35
N PHE A 135 7.46 -9.42 8.18
CA PHE A 135 8.71 -8.88 8.74
C PHE A 135 8.69 -8.57 10.25
N HIS A 136 8.20 -9.52 11.07
CA HIS A 136 8.16 -9.35 12.52
C HIS A 136 9.51 -8.90 13.10
N SER A 137 9.45 -7.97 14.04
CA SER A 137 10.63 -7.51 14.78
C SER A 137 11.22 -8.68 15.59
N GLN A 138 12.53 -8.68 15.79
CA GLN A 138 13.18 -9.73 16.57
C GLN A 138 12.72 -9.66 18.04
N GLY A 139 12.13 -10.74 18.55
CA GLY A 139 11.65 -10.82 19.93
C GLY A 139 10.42 -11.72 20.09
N GLY A 140 9.84 -11.72 21.29
CA GLY A 140 8.61 -12.46 21.56
C GLY A 140 7.38 -11.85 20.86
N ARG A 141 6.51 -12.72 20.34
CA ARG A 141 5.24 -12.33 19.70
C ARG A 141 4.34 -11.47 20.59
N ASN A 142 4.38 -11.67 21.91
CA ASN A 142 3.57 -10.94 22.89
C ASN A 142 4.38 -9.87 23.67
N GLU A 143 5.56 -9.50 23.20
CA GLU A 143 6.42 -8.50 23.81
C GLU A 143 6.43 -7.24 22.94
N ILE A 144 6.53 -6.05 23.55
CA ILE A 144 6.79 -4.80 22.82
C ILE A 144 8.30 -4.73 22.55
N GLN A 145 8.69 -4.55 21.30
CA GLN A 145 10.09 -4.42 20.91
C GLN A 145 10.50 -2.94 20.91
N THR A 146 11.73 -2.66 21.35
CA THR A 146 12.33 -1.32 21.23
C THR A 146 13.02 -1.13 19.88
N GLU A 147 13.61 -2.19 19.34
CA GLU A 147 14.24 -2.22 18.01
C GLU A 147 13.27 -2.87 17.02
N LEU A 148 12.60 -2.04 16.22
CA LEU A 148 11.61 -2.51 15.26
C LEU A 148 12.26 -2.91 13.94
N ASP A 149 11.69 -3.90 13.26
CA ASP A 149 11.98 -4.07 11.84
C ASP A 149 11.55 -2.79 11.08
N PRO A 150 12.36 -2.28 10.13
CA PRO A 150 12.03 -1.07 9.38
C PRO A 150 10.67 -1.12 8.66
N TYR A 151 10.21 -2.31 8.25
CA TYR A 151 8.87 -2.47 7.69
C TYR A 151 7.77 -2.28 8.75
N VAL A 152 7.96 -2.84 9.95
CA VAL A 152 7.02 -2.66 11.08
C VAL A 152 6.92 -1.18 11.45
N ALA A 153 8.06 -0.48 11.53
CA ALA A 153 8.08 0.96 11.79
C ALA A 153 7.35 1.77 10.69
N MET A 154 7.44 1.33 9.43
CA MET A 154 6.75 1.98 8.30
C MET A 154 5.24 1.72 8.29
N ILE A 155 4.81 0.48 8.50
CA ILE A 155 3.39 0.10 8.43
C ILE A 155 2.60 0.51 9.69
N GLY A 156 3.29 0.73 10.82
CA GLY A 156 2.69 1.26 12.05
C GLY A 156 1.95 0.21 12.88
N GLY A 157 2.35 -1.06 12.80
CA GLY A 157 1.81 -2.13 13.64
C GLY A 157 2.31 -3.51 13.26
N GLU A 158 2.44 -4.38 14.26
CA GLU A 158 2.94 -5.75 14.12
C GLU A 158 1.90 -6.75 14.67
N PHE A 159 1.60 -7.77 13.89
CA PHE A 159 0.58 -8.77 14.24
C PHE A 159 0.92 -9.56 15.50
N VAL A 160 -0.06 -9.71 16.40
CA VAL A 160 0.04 -10.60 17.57
C VAL A 160 -0.80 -11.85 17.34
N LYS A 161 -2.11 -11.67 17.14
CA LYS A 161 -3.09 -12.74 16.96
C LYS A 161 -4.44 -12.19 16.50
N HIS A 162 -5.33 -13.09 16.10
CA HIS A 162 -6.75 -12.82 15.92
C HIS A 162 -7.60 -13.92 16.57
N GLY A 163 -8.89 -13.63 16.78
CA GLY A 163 -9.91 -14.63 17.11
C GLY A 163 -10.52 -15.27 15.85
N PRO A 164 -11.62 -16.02 15.96
CA PRO A 164 -12.35 -16.47 14.78
C PRO A 164 -12.90 -15.28 13.96
N GLN A 165 -13.18 -15.54 12.68
CA GLN A 165 -13.95 -14.62 11.83
C GLN A 165 -15.28 -14.26 12.49
N GLN A 166 -15.59 -12.97 12.49
CA GLN A 166 -16.82 -12.45 13.08
C GLN A 166 -17.21 -11.12 12.45
N VAL A 167 -18.52 -10.85 12.48
CA VAL A 167 -19.04 -9.52 12.14
C VAL A 167 -18.67 -8.56 13.27
N ALA A 168 -18.05 -7.43 12.93
CA ALA A 168 -17.84 -6.33 13.85
C ALA A 168 -18.24 -4.98 13.22
N THR A 169 -18.60 -4.04 14.08
CA THR A 169 -18.92 -2.66 13.70
C THR A 169 -17.64 -1.82 13.62
N MET A 170 -17.35 -1.29 12.44
CA MET A 170 -16.28 -0.34 12.17
C MET A 170 -16.81 1.08 12.34
N THR A 171 -16.25 1.84 13.30
CA THR A 171 -16.61 3.24 13.53
C THR A 171 -15.77 4.17 12.64
N VAL A 172 -16.42 5.11 11.97
CA VAL A 172 -15.74 6.12 11.14
C VAL A 172 -15.24 7.25 12.04
N THR A 173 -13.93 7.30 12.30
CA THR A 173 -13.31 8.32 13.15
C THR A 173 -12.86 9.57 12.38
N SER A 174 -12.76 9.47 11.06
CA SER A 174 -12.34 10.55 10.15
C SER A 174 -13.28 10.66 8.94
N PRO A 175 -14.52 11.17 9.11
CA PRO A 175 -15.54 11.15 8.05
C PRO A 175 -15.19 12.01 6.82
N ASN A 176 -14.26 12.96 6.97
CA ASN A 176 -13.79 13.80 5.87
C ASN A 176 -12.61 13.19 5.09
N PHE A 177 -12.13 12.00 5.48
CA PHE A 177 -11.06 11.31 4.75
C PHE A 177 -11.52 10.96 3.32
N PRO A 178 -10.69 11.18 2.27
CA PRO A 178 -11.04 10.82 0.90
C PRO A 178 -11.45 9.34 0.77
N GLY A 179 -12.63 9.09 0.20
CA GLY A 179 -13.19 7.75 0.03
C GLY A 179 -14.13 7.30 1.15
N LEU A 180 -14.26 8.04 2.25
CA LEU A 180 -15.25 7.75 3.31
C LEU A 180 -16.55 8.58 3.19
N GLN A 181 -16.68 9.39 2.13
CA GLN A 181 -17.90 10.16 1.90
C GLN A 181 -19.09 9.23 1.69
N GLY A 182 -20.15 9.42 2.46
CA GLY A 182 -21.39 8.65 2.33
C GLY A 182 -21.39 7.27 2.99
N VAL A 183 -20.31 6.86 3.66
CA VAL A 183 -20.24 5.60 4.43
C VAL A 183 -21.09 5.67 5.71
N GLY A 184 -21.33 6.87 6.24
CA GLY A 184 -22.03 7.09 7.51
C GLY A 184 -21.09 7.05 8.71
N ASP A 185 -21.65 6.96 9.92
CA ASP A 185 -20.86 6.95 11.17
C ASP A 185 -20.22 5.58 11.45
N SER A 186 -20.76 4.51 10.87
CA SER A 186 -20.25 3.15 11.01
C SER A 186 -20.75 2.21 9.93
N PHE A 187 -20.06 1.09 9.74
CA PHE A 187 -20.49 -0.04 8.90
C PHE A 187 -20.10 -1.37 9.54
N GLU A 188 -20.69 -2.48 9.10
CA GLU A 188 -20.34 -3.82 9.57
C GLU A 188 -19.50 -4.56 8.54
N LEU A 189 -18.55 -5.37 9.01
CA LEU A 189 -17.71 -6.23 8.17
C LEU A 189 -17.51 -7.58 8.86
N ASN A 190 -17.51 -8.67 8.10
CA ASN A 190 -17.14 -10.00 8.60
C ASN A 190 -15.68 -10.29 8.23
N GLU A 191 -14.81 -10.31 9.23
CA GLU A 191 -13.36 -10.46 9.05
C GLU A 191 -12.69 -11.12 10.26
N GLU A 192 -11.40 -11.44 10.12
CA GLU A 192 -10.52 -11.74 11.26
C GLU A 192 -9.95 -10.44 11.83
N TRP A 193 -10.32 -10.10 13.07
CA TRP A 193 -9.92 -8.85 13.71
C TRP A 193 -8.62 -8.99 14.50
N TYR A 194 -7.64 -8.14 14.19
CA TYR A 194 -6.27 -8.30 14.66
C TYR A 194 -6.01 -7.53 15.95
N ALA A 195 -5.33 -8.20 16.88
CA ALA A 195 -4.58 -7.52 17.93
C ALA A 195 -3.17 -7.23 17.39
N LEU A 196 -2.77 -5.96 17.45
CA LEU A 196 -1.45 -5.50 17.02
C LEU A 196 -0.63 -5.00 18.23
N LYS A 197 0.69 -4.95 18.05
CA LYS A 197 1.66 -4.29 18.92
C LYS A 197 2.55 -3.35 18.09
N ASN A 198 3.46 -2.62 18.74
CA ASN A 198 4.45 -1.78 18.06
C ASN A 198 3.82 -0.71 17.12
N PHE A 199 2.74 -0.05 17.57
CA PHE A 199 2.00 1.02 16.88
C PHE A 199 2.09 2.36 17.62
#